data_AF-A0A4Q5RQ20-F1
#
_entry.id   AF-A0A4Q5RQ20-F1
#
_cell.length_a   1.000
_cell.length_b   1.000
_cell.length_c   1.000
_cell.angle_alpha   90.00
_cell.angle_beta   90.00
_cell.angle_gamma   90.00
#
_symmetry.space_group_name_H-M   'P 1'
#
loop_
_entity.id
_entity.type
_entity.pdbx_description
1 polymer ?
#
loop_
_entity_poly.entity_id
_entity_poly.type
_entity_poly.pdbx_seq_one_letter_code
_entity_poly.pdbx_strand_id
1 'polypeptide(L)' 'HSHILKIIYDQQLNCLHMNPGAAGKHGWHRMRTIVRFTIDEKNISNCEVVELGKR' A
#
# COMPACT_ATOMS: atom_id res chain seq x y z
N HIS A 1 -10.88 -6.69 3.74
CA HIS A 1 -9.45 -6.60 3.38
C HIS A 1 -9.27 -7.23 2.00
N SER A 2 -8.88 -6.43 0.98
CA SER A 2 -9.03 -6.78 -0.44
C SER A 2 -7.80 -7.40 -1.11
N HIS A 3 -6.63 -7.32 -0.47
CA HIS A 3 -5.34 -7.70 -1.06
C HIS A 3 -4.96 -6.93 -2.34
N ILE A 4 -5.63 -5.80 -2.62
CA ILE A 4 -5.35 -4.93 -3.77
C ILE A 4 -4.57 -3.72 -3.28
N LEU A 5 -3.39 -3.49 -3.88
CA LEU A 5 -2.60 -2.28 -3.65
C LEU A 5 -3.42 -1.04 -4.02
N LYS A 6 -3.61 -0.14 -3.06
CA LYS A 6 -4.37 1.10 -3.25
C LYS A 6 -3.86 2.18 -2.32
N ILE A 7 -3.32 3.25 -2.89
CA ILE A 7 -2.93 4.47 -2.18
C ILE A 7 -3.73 5.62 -2.76
N ILE A 8 -4.68 6.16 -2.01
CA ILE A 8 -5.51 7.29 -2.44
C ILE A 8 -5.78 8.22 -1.26
N TYR A 9 -5.96 9.51 -1.52
CA TYR A 9 -6.57 10.40 -0.54
C TYR A 9 -8.09 10.31 -0.65
N ASP A 10 -8.75 9.90 0.43
CA ASP A 10 -10.20 9.84 0.53
C ASP A 10 -10.71 11.22 0.96
N GLN A 11 -11.31 11.96 0.02
CA GLN A 11 -11.84 13.30 0.28
C GLN A 11 -13.05 13.29 1.21
N GLN A 12 -13.87 12.22 1.20
CA GLN A 12 -15.07 12.15 2.04
C GLN A 12 -14.69 11.96 3.51
N LEU A 13 -13.67 11.14 3.76
CA LEU A 13 -13.15 10.87 5.10
C LEU A 13 -11.98 11.79 5.50
N ASN A 14 -11.55 12.66 4.60
CA ASN A 14 -10.44 13.59 4.76
C ASN A 14 -9.16 12.91 5.27
N CYS A 15 -8.83 11.74 4.71
CA CYS A 15 -7.70 10.93 5.15
C CYS A 15 -6.97 10.23 4.01
N LEU A 16 -5.71 9.88 4.24
CA LEU A 16 -4.90 9.11 3.29
C LEU A 16 -5.15 7.61 3.51
N HIS A 17 -5.85 6.98 2.56
CA HIS A 17 -6.10 5.54 2.56
C HIS A 17 -4.92 4.83 1.92
N MET A 18 -4.24 4.00 2.71
CA MET A 18 -3.19 3.11 2.23
C MET A 18 -3.57 1.63 2.44
N ASN A 19 -3.51 0.86 1.35
CA ASN A 19 -3.57 -0.60 1.38
C ASN A 19 -2.36 -1.14 0.61
N PRO A 20 -1.46 -1.90 1.25
CA PRO A 20 -0.22 -2.36 0.63
C PRO A 20 -0.40 -3.53 -0.36
N GLY A 21 -1.63 -4.01 -0.56
CA GLY A 21 -1.88 -5.20 -1.36
C GLY A 21 -1.59 -6.48 -0.57
N ALA A 22 -0.92 -7.44 -1.18
CA ALA A 22 -0.56 -8.71 -0.55
C ALA A 22 0.89 -9.11 -0.87
N ALA A 23 1.59 -9.62 0.15
CA ALA A 23 2.97 -10.12 0.03
C ALA A 23 3.07 -11.65 0.12
N GLY A 24 1.96 -12.35 0.36
CA GLY A 24 1.92 -13.81 0.49
C GLY A 24 2.14 -14.55 -0.83
N LYS A 25 2.46 -15.85 -0.75
CA LYS A 25 2.61 -16.74 -1.92
C LYS A 25 1.28 -17.34 -2.41
N HIS A 26 0.20 -17.15 -1.66
CA HIS A 26 -1.14 -17.64 -1.98
C HIS A 26 -2.11 -16.46 -2.11
N GLY A 27 -3.08 -16.54 -3.02
CA GLY A 27 -4.05 -15.48 -3.25
C GLY A 27 -4.34 -15.27 -4.74
N TRP A 28 -4.86 -14.10 -5.10
CA TRP A 28 -5.23 -13.72 -6.47
C TRP A 28 -4.39 -12.56 -7.02
N HIS A 29 -3.54 -11.93 -6.21
CA HIS A 29 -2.60 -10.87 -6.62
C HIS A 29 -1.51 -11.36 -7.59
N ARG A 30 -1.32 -10.66 -8.71
CA ARG A 30 -0.30 -11.02 -9.71
C ARG A 30 1.13 -10.68 -9.26
N MET A 31 1.27 -9.58 -8.53
CA MET A 31 2.53 -9.07 -7.99
C MET A 31 2.43 -9.02 -6.48
N ARG A 32 3.47 -9.49 -5.79
CA ARG A 32 3.60 -9.32 -4.34
C ARG A 32 4.13 -7.92 -4.07
N THR A 33 3.44 -7.19 -3.22
CA THR A 33 3.70 -5.76 -2.98
C THR A 33 3.77 -5.46 -1.49
N ILE A 34 4.63 -4.51 -1.15
CA ILE A 34 4.69 -3.85 0.16
C ILE A 34 4.78 -2.34 -0.06
N VAL A 35 4.37 -1.57 0.93
CA VAL A 35 4.45 -0.10 0.91
C VAL A 35 5.38 0.34 2.02
N ARG A 36 6.35 1.18 1.68
CA ARG A 36 7.27 1.83 2.61
C ARG A 36 7.00 3.33 2.59
N PHE A 37 7.02 3.95 3.76
CA PHE A 37 6.86 5.40 3.89
C PHE A 37 7.52 5.87 5.18
N THR A 38 7.80 7.16 5.24
CA THR A 38 8.32 7.83 6.43
C THR A 38 7.18 8.61 7.09
N ILE A 39 7.08 8.50 8.42
CA ILE A 39 6.24 9.37 9.24
C ILE A 39 7.19 10.24 10.06
N ASP A 40 7.05 11.55 9.90
CA ASP A 40 7.72 12.55 10.72
C ASP A 40 6.65 13.49 11.29
N GLU A 41 6.39 13.36 12.59
CA GLU A 41 5.26 14.01 13.28
C GLU A 41 3.91 13.81 12.58
N LYS A 42 3.42 14.86 11.90
CA LYS A 42 2.16 14.89 11.14
C LYS A 42 2.36 14.73 9.64
N ASN A 43 3.61 14.66 9.19
CA ASN A 43 3.97 14.58 7.79
C ASN A 43 4.22 13.12 7.40
N ILE A 44 3.58 12.70 6.32
CA ILE A 44 3.84 11.41 5.68
C ILE A 44 4.56 11.69 4.37
N SER A 45 5.75 11.12 4.22
CA SER A 45 6.63 11.36 3.07
C SER A 45 7.29 10.07 2.58
N ASN A 46 8.02 10.15 1.45
CA ASN A 46 8.79 9.04 0.88
C ASN A 46 7.97 7.76 0.69
N CYS A 47 6.73 7.89 0.22
CA CYS A 47 5.86 6.75 -0.03
C CYS A 47 6.31 6.00 -1.29
N GLU A 48 6.71 4.76 -1.11
CA GLU A 48 7.23 3.87 -2.13
C GLU A 48 6.44 2.57 -2.15
N VAL A 49 6.17 2.09 -3.36
CA VAL A 49 5.66 0.74 -3.57
C VAL A 49 6.84 -0.13 -3.98
N VAL A 50 7.08 -1.20 -3.22
CA VAL A 50 8.12 -2.17 -3.54
C VAL A 50 7.46 -3.43 -4.08
N GLU A 51 7.82 -3.79 -5.30
CA GLU A 51 7.47 -5.07 -5.90
C GLU A 51 8.45 -6.15 -5.43
N LEU A 52 7.92 -7.21 -4.83
CA LEU A 52 8.69 -8.38 -4.37
C LEU A 52 8.75 -9.48 -5.44
N GLY A 53 8.27 -9.18 -6.65
CA GLY A 53 8.12 -10.11 -7.76
C GLY A 53 6.76 -10.80 -7.81
N LYS A 54 6.58 -11.61 -8.84
CA LYS A 54 5.32 -12.35 -9.07
C LYS A 54 5.03 -13.28 -7.89
N ARG A 55 3.73 -13.58 -7.73
CA ARG A 55 3.26 -14.60 -6.79
C ARG A 55 3.59 -15.99 -7.31
#